data_AF-A0A9P0INT6-F1
#
_entry.id   AF-A0A9P0INT6-F1
#
_cell.length_a   1.000
_cell.length_b   1.000
_cell.length_c   1.000
_cell.angle_alpha   90.00
_cell.angle_beta   90.00
_cell.angle_gamma   90.00
#
_symmetry.space_group_name_H-M   'P 1'
#
loop_
_entity.id
_entity.type
_entity.pdbx_description
1 polymer ?
#
loop_
_entity_poly.entity_id
_entity_poly.type
_entity_poly.pdbx_seq_one_letter_code
_entity_poly.pdbx_strand_id
1 'polypeptide(L)'
;MVIVSLLKRMILESHEIPAIHPYVLANLTFLEKPYLTSIGLIEPQIADLQATIENSIRLAIIPIKAYCKEYNIHSHLYNINVESYVKKFFEGNPSLNKIKEEISMQIKMKLNLEKTLPENIIIGLFFINVESLKHLLIRKRIELAELIMKTHASLTTEKIEICCAEYNRMYLKLIEVPTTVEQVFEIREWINDLPNLISDQTEILKRLLKEMDMLDQFLWILEDEQLKLKYSSLIWPYKISLKVKESLENIAIYIE
;
A
#
# COMPACT_ATOMS: atom_id res chain seq x y z
N MET A 1 26.16 -31.58 9.99
CA MET A 1 25.85 -30.89 8.72
C MET A 1 25.15 -31.87 7.79
N VAL A 2 23.97 -31.57 7.25
CA VAL A 2 23.14 -32.52 6.48
C VAL A 2 23.88 -33.10 5.26
N ILE A 3 24.74 -32.31 4.62
CA ILE A 3 25.53 -32.72 3.45
C ILE A 3 26.63 -33.74 3.84
N VAL A 4 27.32 -33.52 4.96
CA VAL A 4 28.34 -34.46 5.46
C VAL A 4 27.70 -35.79 5.89
N SER A 5 26.49 -35.77 6.46
CA SER A 5 25.75 -37.00 6.76
C SER A 5 25.30 -37.75 5.50
N LEU A 6 24.97 -37.03 4.41
CA LEU A 6 24.65 -37.64 3.12
C LEU A 6 25.88 -38.37 2.54
N LEU A 7 27.05 -37.76 2.60
CA LEU A 7 28.30 -38.40 2.18
C LEU A 7 28.57 -39.68 3.00
N LYS A 8 28.43 -39.61 4.34
CA LYS A 8 28.61 -40.78 5.21
C LYS A 8 27.62 -41.89 4.87
N ARG A 9 26.35 -41.54 4.60
CA ARG A 9 25.33 -42.51 4.18
C ARG A 9 25.70 -43.14 2.83
N MET A 10 26.11 -42.36 1.84
CA MET A 10 26.53 -42.89 0.54
C MET A 10 27.67 -43.92 0.68
N ILE A 11 28.63 -43.65 1.56
CA ILE A 11 29.73 -44.58 1.83
C ILE A 11 29.21 -45.87 2.48
N LEU A 12 28.29 -45.76 3.45
CA LEU A 12 27.65 -46.93 4.07
C LEU A 12 26.92 -47.81 3.04
N GLU A 13 26.12 -47.22 2.16
CA GLU A 13 25.39 -47.94 1.10
C GLU A 13 26.35 -48.61 0.10
N SER A 14 27.55 -48.05 -0.10
CA SER A 14 28.53 -48.66 -1.02
C SER A 14 29.05 -50.02 -0.54
N HIS A 15 28.97 -50.31 0.77
CA HIS A 15 29.32 -51.62 1.33
C HIS A 15 28.27 -52.70 1.01
N GLU A 16 27.06 -52.32 0.58
CA GLU A 16 25.99 -53.27 0.24
C GLU A 16 26.04 -53.75 -1.23
N ILE A 17 27.06 -53.32 -1.99
CA ILE A 17 27.20 -53.71 -3.40
C ILE A 17 27.77 -55.13 -3.49
N PRO A 18 27.05 -56.10 -4.09
CA PRO A 18 27.51 -57.48 -4.17
C PRO A 18 28.71 -57.60 -5.13
N ALA A 19 29.67 -58.47 -4.80
CA ALA A 19 30.79 -58.75 -5.67
C ALA A 19 30.33 -59.48 -6.95
N ILE A 20 31.13 -59.42 -8.01
CA ILE A 20 30.80 -60.06 -9.29
C ILE A 20 31.02 -61.57 -9.29
N HIS A 21 31.89 -62.08 -8.41
CA HIS A 21 32.28 -63.49 -8.33
C HIS A 21 31.11 -64.47 -8.20
N PRO A 22 30.09 -64.23 -7.34
CA PRO A 22 28.92 -65.10 -7.24
C PRO A 22 28.05 -65.13 -8.51
N TYR A 23 28.09 -64.09 -9.33
CA TYR A 23 27.32 -64.03 -10.58
C TYR A 23 28.02 -64.72 -11.75
N VAL A 24 29.36 -64.75 -11.75
CA VAL A 24 30.16 -65.37 -12.83
C VAL A 24 30.48 -66.84 -12.53
N LEU A 25 30.68 -67.18 -11.26
CA LEU A 25 31.07 -68.53 -10.82
C LEU A 25 29.84 -69.32 -10.31
N ALA A 26 28.84 -69.51 -11.17
CA ALA A 26 27.55 -70.12 -10.83
C ALA A 26 27.64 -71.57 -10.29
N ASN A 27 28.74 -72.27 -10.57
CA ASN A 27 28.95 -73.67 -10.17
C ASN A 27 29.73 -73.81 -8.83
N LEU A 28 30.13 -72.70 -8.20
CA LEU A 28 30.80 -72.69 -6.91
C LEU A 28 29.83 -72.17 -5.84
N THR A 29 29.70 -72.92 -4.74
CA THR A 29 28.88 -72.51 -3.60
C THR A 29 29.69 -71.63 -2.65
N PHE A 30 29.25 -70.38 -2.46
CA PHE A 30 29.84 -69.46 -1.49
C PHE A 30 29.07 -69.52 -0.17
N LEU A 31 29.79 -69.64 0.96
CA LEU A 31 29.21 -69.75 2.30
C LEU A 31 28.51 -68.44 2.75
N GLU A 32 29.04 -67.31 2.31
CA GLU A 32 28.50 -65.95 2.49
C GLU A 32 28.49 -65.24 1.13
N LYS A 33 27.55 -64.31 0.90
CA LYS A 33 27.55 -63.49 -0.31
C LYS A 33 28.67 -62.46 -0.20
N PRO A 34 29.78 -62.55 -0.95
CA PRO A 34 30.83 -61.55 -0.88
C PRO A 34 30.31 -60.21 -1.41
N TYR A 35 30.50 -59.16 -0.62
CA TYR A 35 30.30 -57.78 -1.05
C TYR A 35 31.64 -57.19 -1.53
N LEU A 36 31.58 -56.11 -2.31
CA LEU A 36 32.78 -55.39 -2.70
C LEU A 36 33.46 -54.79 -1.46
N THR A 37 34.79 -54.86 -1.41
CA THR A 37 35.57 -54.06 -0.47
C THR A 37 35.50 -52.61 -0.90
N SER A 38 34.54 -51.88 -0.34
CA SER A 38 34.34 -50.46 -0.62
C SER A 38 35.08 -49.57 0.38
N ILE A 39 35.07 -48.26 0.07
CA ILE A 39 35.81 -47.21 0.76
C ILE A 39 35.42 -47.14 2.24
N GLY A 40 36.40 -47.18 3.14
CA GLY A 40 36.19 -47.03 4.57
C GLY A 40 35.95 -45.59 5.00
N LEU A 41 35.09 -45.40 6.01
CA LEU A 41 34.79 -44.09 6.61
C LEU A 41 36.00 -43.38 7.25
N ILE A 42 37.03 -44.15 7.62
CA ILE A 42 38.24 -43.68 8.33
C ILE A 42 39.38 -43.37 7.34
N GLU A 43 39.20 -43.67 6.06
CA GLU A 43 40.25 -43.42 5.07
C GLU A 43 40.61 -41.93 5.00
N PRO A 44 41.91 -41.60 4.89
CA PRO A 44 42.36 -40.21 4.89
C PRO A 44 41.73 -39.39 3.75
N GLN A 45 41.50 -40.02 2.59
CA GLN A 45 40.83 -39.39 1.45
C GLN A 45 39.40 -38.95 1.77
N ILE A 46 38.66 -39.73 2.55
CA ILE A 46 37.30 -39.39 2.97
C ILE A 46 37.31 -38.31 4.05
N ALA A 47 38.27 -38.34 4.97
CA ALA A 47 38.44 -37.29 5.97
C ALA A 47 38.78 -35.94 5.31
N ASP A 48 39.69 -35.93 4.34
CA ASP A 48 40.06 -34.74 3.58
C ASP A 48 38.89 -34.21 2.76
N LEU A 49 38.10 -35.10 2.15
CA LEU A 49 36.88 -34.74 1.43
C LEU A 49 35.83 -34.11 2.36
N GLN A 50 35.62 -34.68 3.55
CA GLN A 50 34.71 -34.11 4.56
C GLN A 50 35.16 -32.70 4.96
N ALA A 51 36.45 -32.51 5.27
CA ALA A 51 37.00 -31.21 5.62
C ALA A 51 36.86 -30.19 4.47
N THR A 52 37.08 -30.63 3.23
CA THR A 52 36.93 -29.79 2.03
C THR A 52 35.49 -29.35 1.83
N ILE A 53 34.52 -30.26 1.99
CA ILE A 53 33.09 -29.96 1.89
C ILE A 53 32.67 -28.97 2.98
N GLU A 54 33.09 -29.21 4.22
CA GLU A 54 32.78 -28.30 5.32
C GLU A 54 33.33 -26.90 5.08
N ASN A 55 34.59 -26.80 4.64
CA ASN A 55 35.21 -25.52 4.33
C ASN A 55 34.49 -24.82 3.15
N SER A 56 34.18 -25.56 2.08
CA SER A 56 33.46 -25.04 0.92
C SER A 56 32.09 -24.48 1.30
N ILE A 57 31.34 -25.16 2.18
CA ILE A 57 30.05 -24.66 2.64
C ILE A 57 30.23 -23.43 3.56
N ARG A 58 31.25 -23.41 4.43
CA ARG A 58 31.55 -22.22 5.25
C ARG A 58 31.81 -21.00 4.37
N LEU A 59 32.57 -21.17 3.29
CA LEU A 59 32.82 -20.11 2.31
C LEU A 59 31.56 -19.71 1.55
N ALA A 60 30.71 -20.67 1.16
CA ALA A 60 29.46 -20.41 0.46
C ALA A 60 28.42 -19.65 1.31
N ILE A 61 28.51 -19.69 2.64
CA ILE A 61 27.65 -18.92 3.55
C ILE A 61 27.99 -17.42 3.53
N ILE A 62 29.23 -17.04 3.21
CA ILE A 62 29.69 -15.65 3.21
C ILE A 62 28.87 -14.76 2.24
N PRO A 63 28.74 -15.10 0.93
CA PRO A 63 27.96 -14.28 0.00
C PRO A 63 26.47 -14.23 0.36
N ILE A 64 25.90 -15.28 0.96
CA ILE A 64 24.50 -15.27 1.42
C ILE A 64 24.32 -14.25 2.54
N LYS A 65 25.22 -14.26 3.54
CA LYS A 65 25.17 -13.28 4.63
C LYS A 65 25.37 -11.87 4.11
N ALA A 66 26.21 -11.68 3.10
CA ALA A 66 26.36 -10.38 2.43
C ALA A 66 25.04 -9.96 1.75
N TYR A 67 24.42 -10.86 0.99
CA TYR A 67 23.13 -10.62 0.34
C TYR A 67 22.02 -10.29 1.34
N CYS A 68 21.90 -11.04 2.44
CA CYS A 68 20.92 -10.74 3.49
C CYS A 68 21.11 -9.34 4.10
N LYS A 69 22.35 -8.82 4.17
CA LYS A 69 22.62 -7.48 4.71
C LYS A 69 22.14 -6.37 3.78
N GLU A 70 22.08 -6.59 2.47
CA GLU A 70 21.59 -5.58 1.52
C GLU A 70 20.12 -5.21 1.80
N TYR A 71 19.33 -6.16 2.30
CA TYR A 71 17.93 -5.95 2.68
C TYR A 71 17.73 -5.07 3.92
N ASN A 72 18.79 -4.78 4.69
CA ASN A 72 18.69 -3.87 5.83
C ASN A 72 18.24 -2.47 5.43
N ILE A 73 18.47 -2.06 4.18
CA ILE A 73 17.98 -0.79 3.62
C ILE A 73 16.44 -0.71 3.73
N HIS A 74 15.74 -1.84 3.62
CA HIS A 74 14.29 -1.92 3.72
C HIS A 74 13.78 -2.08 5.16
N SER A 75 14.67 -2.17 6.16
CA SER A 75 14.30 -2.34 7.57
C SER A 75 13.41 -1.21 8.08
N HIS A 76 13.71 0.04 7.69
CA HIS A 76 12.88 1.18 8.08
C HIS A 76 11.44 1.03 7.56
N LEU A 77 11.29 0.76 6.25
CA LEU A 77 9.98 0.51 5.65
C LEU A 77 9.27 -0.65 6.34
N TYR A 78 9.97 -1.74 6.61
CA TYR A 78 9.42 -2.92 7.28
C TYR A 78 8.84 -2.61 8.67
N ASN A 79 9.45 -1.69 9.42
CA ASN A 79 9.03 -1.34 10.78
C ASN A 79 8.04 -0.17 10.87
N ILE A 80 7.84 0.62 9.81
CA ILE A 80 6.89 1.74 9.82
C ILE A 80 5.46 1.25 10.08
N ASN A 81 4.74 1.86 11.03
CA ASN A 81 3.29 1.66 11.13
C ASN A 81 2.58 2.66 10.20
N VAL A 82 1.80 2.13 9.24
CA VAL A 82 1.15 2.89 8.16
C VAL A 82 0.23 3.98 8.73
N GLU A 83 -0.63 3.63 9.70
CA GLU A 83 -1.56 4.58 10.31
C GLU A 83 -0.85 5.72 11.05
N SER A 84 0.17 5.38 11.85
CA SER A 84 0.92 6.37 12.61
C SER A 84 1.68 7.34 11.70
N TYR A 85 2.14 6.87 10.55
CA TYR A 85 2.82 7.69 9.55
C TYR A 85 1.86 8.70 8.93
N VAL A 86 0.70 8.23 8.47
CA VAL A 86 -0.30 9.10 7.82
C VAL A 86 -0.87 10.13 8.80
N LYS A 87 -1.14 9.73 10.05
CA LYS A 87 -1.58 10.68 11.09
C LYS A 87 -0.58 11.82 11.27
N LYS A 88 0.71 11.51 11.47
CA LYS A 88 1.78 12.52 11.62
C LYS A 88 1.94 13.40 10.38
N PHE A 89 1.72 12.85 9.18
CA PHE A 89 1.79 13.61 7.94
C PHE A 89 0.68 14.67 7.86
N PHE A 90 -0.56 14.31 8.24
CA PHE A 90 -1.69 15.24 8.22
C PHE A 90 -1.74 16.20 9.42
N GLU A 91 -1.17 15.84 10.57
CA GLU A 91 -0.98 16.78 11.71
C GLU A 91 -0.27 18.07 11.30
N GLY A 92 0.63 17.99 10.31
CA GLY A 92 1.34 19.14 9.76
C GLY A 92 0.53 20.02 8.79
N ASN A 93 -0.76 19.75 8.56
CA ASN A 93 -1.61 20.42 7.56
C ASN A 93 -0.91 20.60 6.20
N PRO A 94 -0.55 19.50 5.52
CA PRO A 94 0.22 19.56 4.28
C PRO A 94 -0.58 20.26 3.18
N SER A 95 0.12 21.01 2.32
CA SER A 95 -0.49 21.59 1.13
C SER A 95 -0.84 20.52 0.09
N LEU A 96 -1.79 20.82 -0.80
CA LEU A 96 -2.21 19.91 -1.87
C LEU A 96 -1.02 19.38 -2.70
N ASN A 97 -0.04 20.25 -2.99
CA ASN A 97 1.16 19.86 -3.73
C ASN A 97 1.99 18.83 -2.96
N LYS A 98 2.17 19.00 -1.64
CA LYS A 98 2.89 18.03 -0.81
C LYS A 98 2.18 16.69 -0.76
N ILE A 99 0.84 16.69 -0.66
CA ILE A 99 0.03 15.46 -0.69
C ILE A 99 0.25 14.73 -2.02
N LYS A 100 0.18 15.46 -3.15
CA LYS A 100 0.41 14.91 -4.49
C LYS A 100 1.82 14.35 -4.67
N GLU A 101 2.83 15.07 -4.19
CA GLU A 101 4.23 14.64 -4.22
C GLU A 101 4.43 13.37 -3.39
N GLU A 102 3.85 13.30 -2.19
CA GLU A 102 3.95 12.14 -1.31
C GLU A 102 3.30 10.90 -1.95
N ILE A 103 2.07 11.00 -2.48
CA ILE A 103 1.40 9.89 -3.17
C ILE A 103 2.25 9.41 -4.36
N SER A 104 2.74 10.36 -5.16
CA SER A 104 3.58 10.07 -6.33
C SER A 104 4.90 9.40 -5.93
N MET A 105 5.49 9.82 -4.81
CA MET A 105 6.69 9.22 -4.23
C MET A 105 6.43 7.78 -3.80
N GLN A 106 5.32 7.50 -3.10
CA GLN A 106 4.97 6.13 -2.68
C GLN A 106 4.77 5.20 -3.88
N ILE A 107 4.05 5.65 -4.92
CA ILE A 107 3.82 4.89 -6.16
C ILE A 107 5.16 4.63 -6.89
N LYS A 108 6.01 5.66 -7.02
CA LYS A 108 7.33 5.52 -7.65
C LYS A 108 8.23 4.54 -6.88
N MET A 109 8.23 4.62 -5.55
CA MET A 109 8.98 3.69 -4.69
C MET A 109 8.46 2.25 -4.83
N LYS A 110 7.14 2.07 -4.92
CA LYS A 110 6.53 0.76 -5.22
C LYS A 110 7.03 0.19 -6.54
N LEU A 111 6.99 0.98 -7.62
CA LEU A 111 7.48 0.55 -8.94
C LEU A 111 8.98 0.24 -8.93
N ASN A 112 9.75 0.99 -8.14
CA ASN A 112 11.18 0.72 -7.97
C ASN A 112 11.40 -0.63 -7.28
N LEU A 113 10.68 -0.94 -6.19
CA LEU A 113 10.76 -2.22 -5.50
C LEU A 113 10.40 -3.40 -6.43
N GLU A 114 9.40 -3.23 -7.30
CA GLU A 114 9.02 -4.25 -8.28
C GLU A 114 10.13 -4.58 -9.26
N LYS A 115 10.88 -3.56 -9.69
CA LYS A 115 11.99 -3.68 -10.66
C LYS A 115 13.29 -4.15 -10.02
N THR A 116 13.60 -3.70 -8.81
CA THR A 116 14.90 -3.96 -8.18
C THR A 116 14.94 -5.28 -7.41
N LEU A 117 13.82 -5.71 -6.81
CA LEU A 117 13.81 -6.96 -6.06
C LEU A 117 13.46 -8.17 -6.96
N PRO A 118 14.32 -9.19 -7.02
CA PRO A 118 13.97 -10.47 -7.60
C PRO A 118 13.00 -11.24 -6.69
N GLU A 119 12.27 -12.21 -7.25
CA GLU A 119 11.43 -13.13 -6.48
C GLU A 119 12.26 -14.26 -5.86
N ASN A 120 13.23 -14.76 -6.61
CA ASN A 120 14.16 -15.77 -6.19
C ASN A 120 15.54 -15.51 -6.80
N ILE A 121 16.57 -16.03 -6.15
CA ILE A 121 17.95 -15.97 -6.63
C ILE A 121 18.70 -17.23 -6.21
N ILE A 122 19.58 -17.70 -7.08
CA ILE A 122 20.49 -18.81 -6.79
C ILE A 122 21.86 -18.23 -6.49
N ILE A 123 22.37 -18.47 -5.28
CA ILE A 123 23.71 -18.07 -4.86
C ILE A 123 24.49 -19.34 -4.52
N GLY A 124 25.34 -19.79 -5.43
CA GLY A 124 26.12 -21.02 -5.28
C GLY A 124 25.21 -22.24 -5.08
N LEU A 125 25.28 -22.85 -3.88
CA LEU A 125 24.52 -24.04 -3.50
C LEU A 125 23.10 -23.73 -2.97
N PHE A 126 22.73 -22.45 -2.88
CA PHE A 126 21.54 -22.02 -2.15
C PHE A 126 20.53 -21.39 -3.10
N PHE A 127 19.28 -21.85 -2.98
CA PHE A 127 18.11 -21.21 -3.59
C PHE A 127 17.45 -20.33 -2.54
N ILE A 128 17.43 -19.02 -2.77
CA ILE A 128 16.89 -18.03 -1.84
C ILE A 128 15.58 -17.51 -2.41
N ASN A 129 14.49 -17.68 -1.67
CA ASN A 129 13.20 -17.06 -1.98
C ASN A 129 13.07 -15.75 -1.20
N VAL A 130 12.80 -14.66 -1.91
CA VAL A 130 12.58 -13.31 -1.35
C VAL A 130 11.18 -12.77 -1.72
N GLU A 131 10.37 -13.59 -2.38
CA GLU A 131 9.05 -13.24 -2.90
C GLU A 131 8.14 -12.69 -1.79
N SER A 132 8.06 -13.39 -0.64
CA SER A 132 7.21 -12.95 0.48
C SER A 132 7.62 -11.58 1.02
N LEU A 133 8.93 -11.31 1.09
CA LEU A 133 9.44 -10.01 1.52
C LEU A 133 9.14 -8.93 0.48
N LYS A 134 9.34 -9.22 -0.80
CA LYS A 134 9.03 -8.32 -1.92
C LYS A 134 7.55 -7.91 -1.88
N HIS A 135 6.63 -8.87 -1.81
CA HIS A 135 5.19 -8.60 -1.74
C HIS A 135 4.82 -7.80 -0.50
N LEU A 136 5.41 -8.09 0.66
CA LEU A 136 5.16 -7.34 1.89
C LEU A 136 5.59 -5.87 1.74
N LEU A 137 6.79 -5.59 1.22
CA LEU A 137 7.28 -4.23 1.05
C LEU A 137 6.46 -3.44 0.01
N ILE A 138 6.07 -4.10 -1.09
CA ILE A 138 5.20 -3.52 -2.12
C ILE A 138 3.83 -3.18 -1.53
N ARG A 139 3.19 -4.16 -0.87
CA ARG A 139 1.89 -3.96 -0.23
C ARG A 139 1.92 -2.78 0.73
N LYS A 140 2.99 -2.65 1.51
CA LYS A 140 3.13 -1.54 2.46
C LYS A 140 3.20 -0.16 1.80
N ARG A 141 3.81 -0.05 0.61
CA ARG A 141 3.83 1.19 -0.17
C ARG A 141 2.46 1.51 -0.77
N ILE A 142 1.73 0.47 -1.19
CA ILE A 142 0.35 0.61 -1.67
C ILE A 142 -0.53 1.11 -0.51
N GLU A 143 -0.50 0.43 0.64
CA GLU A 143 -1.27 0.82 1.84
C GLU A 143 -0.98 2.26 2.28
N LEU A 144 0.27 2.72 2.21
CA LEU A 144 0.63 4.12 2.49
C LEU A 144 -0.04 5.09 1.52
N ALA A 145 0.05 4.83 0.21
CA ALA A 145 -0.56 5.68 -0.80
C ALA A 145 -2.09 5.71 -0.65
N GLU A 146 -2.72 4.54 -0.49
CA GLU A 146 -4.16 4.38 -0.31
C GLU A 146 -4.66 5.09 0.94
N LEU A 147 -3.97 4.93 2.08
CA LEU A 147 -4.38 5.59 3.30
C LEU A 147 -4.24 7.12 3.21
N ILE A 148 -3.19 7.63 2.56
CA ILE A 148 -3.05 9.08 2.31
C ILE A 148 -4.20 9.60 1.43
N MET A 149 -4.50 8.90 0.33
CA MET A 149 -5.61 9.26 -0.57
C MET A 149 -6.95 9.22 0.16
N LYS A 150 -7.21 8.17 0.95
CA LYS A 150 -8.43 8.01 1.75
C LYS A 150 -8.57 9.11 2.80
N THR A 151 -7.51 9.41 3.56
CA THR A 151 -7.54 10.49 4.55
C THR A 151 -7.77 11.85 3.90
N HIS A 152 -7.11 12.14 2.78
CA HIS A 152 -7.35 13.37 2.02
C HIS A 152 -8.79 13.48 1.51
N ALA A 153 -9.35 12.41 0.95
CA ALA A 153 -10.74 12.35 0.49
C ALA A 153 -11.71 12.62 1.65
N SER A 154 -11.50 11.98 2.80
CA SER A 154 -12.34 12.16 3.99
C SER A 154 -12.29 13.61 4.51
N LEU A 155 -11.10 14.20 4.63
CA LEU A 155 -10.94 15.58 5.09
C LEU A 155 -11.55 16.60 4.11
N THR A 156 -11.43 16.33 2.81
CA THR A 156 -12.04 17.19 1.78
C THR A 156 -13.56 17.09 1.80
N THR A 157 -14.09 15.88 2.01
CA THR A 157 -15.53 15.62 2.17
C THR A 157 -16.09 16.41 3.34
N GLU A 158 -15.45 16.34 4.52
CA GLU A 158 -15.87 17.11 5.71
C GLU A 158 -15.94 18.63 5.43
N LYS A 159 -14.94 19.18 4.72
CA LYS A 159 -14.96 20.60 4.32
C LYS A 159 -16.10 20.92 3.35
N ILE A 160 -16.42 20.02 2.42
CA ILE A 160 -17.56 20.18 1.50
C ILE A 160 -18.88 20.13 2.28
N GLU A 161 -19.02 19.26 3.27
CA GLU A 161 -20.21 19.18 4.13
C GLU A 161 -20.43 20.49 4.90
N ILE A 162 -19.37 21.08 5.46
CA ILE A 162 -19.43 22.39 6.13
C ILE A 162 -19.91 23.47 5.14
N CYS A 163 -19.37 23.48 3.92
CA CYS A 163 -19.81 24.42 2.88
C CYS A 163 -21.30 24.22 2.51
N CYS A 164 -21.74 22.96 2.37
CA CYS A 164 -23.15 22.61 2.13
C CYS A 164 -24.06 23.03 3.29
N ALA A 165 -23.60 22.91 4.54
CA ALA A 165 -24.34 23.35 5.72
C ALA A 165 -24.54 24.87 5.72
N GLU A 166 -23.53 25.65 5.32
CA GLU A 166 -23.66 27.10 5.16
C GLU A 166 -24.66 27.48 4.06
N TYR A 167 -24.63 26.79 2.91
CA TYR A 167 -25.66 26.99 1.88
C TYR A 167 -27.06 26.65 2.40
N ASN A 168 -27.21 25.55 3.14
CA ASN A 168 -28.48 25.16 3.72
C ASN A 168 -28.97 26.21 4.74
N ARG A 169 -28.07 26.78 5.55
CA ARG A 169 -28.39 27.87 6.48
C ARG A 169 -28.92 29.10 5.76
N MET A 170 -28.27 29.51 4.66
CA MET A 170 -28.78 30.61 3.81
C MET A 170 -30.15 30.27 3.22
N TYR A 171 -30.32 29.05 2.73
CA TYR A 171 -31.57 28.60 2.14
C TYR A 171 -32.74 28.59 3.16
N LEU A 172 -32.50 28.14 4.40
CA LEU A 172 -33.50 28.16 5.46
C LEU A 172 -33.91 29.59 5.84
N LYS A 173 -32.95 30.51 5.95
CA LYS A 173 -33.24 31.93 6.22
C LYS A 173 -34.11 32.58 5.13
N LEU A 174 -34.01 32.11 3.88
CA LEU A 174 -34.88 32.57 2.78
C LEU A 174 -36.32 32.01 2.82
N ILE A 175 -36.54 30.92 3.58
CA ILE A 175 -37.85 30.29 3.74
C ILE A 175 -38.62 30.88 4.93
N GLU A 176 -37.90 31.45 5.91
CA GLU A 176 -38.53 32.06 7.08
C GLU A 176 -39.52 33.15 6.66
N VAL A 177 -40.77 33.02 7.10
CA VAL A 177 -41.82 33.99 6.83
C VAL A 177 -41.68 35.15 7.83
N PRO A 178 -41.39 36.38 7.39
CA PRO A 178 -41.27 37.51 8.29
C PRO A 178 -42.62 37.81 8.96
N THR A 179 -42.62 38.03 10.27
CA THR A 179 -43.83 38.31 11.06
C THR A 179 -43.97 39.78 11.44
N THR A 180 -42.89 40.56 11.33
CA THR A 180 -42.83 41.99 11.65
C THR A 180 -42.23 42.78 10.48
N VAL A 181 -42.59 44.07 10.38
CA VAL A 181 -42.14 44.95 9.29
C VAL A 181 -40.61 45.14 9.35
N GLU A 182 -40.04 45.18 10.54
CA GLU A 182 -38.59 45.25 10.79
C GLU A 182 -37.87 44.02 10.21
N GLN A 183 -38.42 42.82 10.40
CA GLN A 183 -37.88 41.58 9.84
C GLN A 183 -37.91 41.58 8.30
N VAL A 184 -38.92 42.21 7.68
CA VAL A 184 -38.98 42.35 6.21
C VAL A 184 -37.82 43.23 5.72
N PHE A 185 -37.53 44.34 6.41
CA PHE A 185 -36.41 45.21 6.06
C PHE A 185 -35.06 44.50 6.25
N GLU A 186 -34.86 43.79 7.36
CA GLU A 186 -33.63 43.02 7.62
C GLU A 186 -33.39 41.92 6.58
N ILE A 187 -34.44 41.17 6.20
CA ILE A 187 -34.34 40.15 5.16
C ILE A 187 -34.01 40.78 3.81
N ARG A 188 -34.61 41.94 3.47
CA ARG A 188 -34.36 42.65 2.21
C ARG A 188 -32.93 43.17 2.12
N GLU A 189 -32.40 43.76 3.20
CA GLU A 189 -31.01 44.20 3.25
C GLU A 189 -30.06 43.00 3.11
N TRP A 190 -30.34 41.91 3.83
CA TRP A 190 -29.57 40.68 3.72
C TRP A 190 -29.63 40.04 2.32
N ILE A 191 -30.77 40.12 1.61
CA ILE A 191 -30.89 39.65 0.22
C ILE A 191 -29.98 40.45 -0.73
N ASN A 192 -29.71 41.73 -0.45
CA ASN A 192 -28.78 42.50 -1.26
C ASN A 192 -27.33 42.05 -1.07
N ASP A 193 -26.95 41.62 0.14
CA ASP A 193 -25.62 41.11 0.46
C ASP A 193 -25.42 39.63 0.11
N LEU A 194 -26.51 38.88 -0.01
CA LEU A 194 -26.52 37.44 -0.25
C LEU A 194 -25.76 37.00 -1.52
N PRO A 195 -25.83 37.69 -2.68
CA PRO A 195 -25.04 37.33 -3.86
C PRO A 195 -23.54 37.30 -3.62
N ASN A 196 -23.02 38.22 -2.80
CA ASN A 196 -21.59 38.25 -2.44
C ASN A 196 -21.25 37.04 -1.58
N LEU A 197 -22.09 36.74 -0.58
CA LEU A 197 -21.91 35.58 0.30
C LEU A 197 -21.96 34.24 -0.46
N ILE A 198 -22.87 34.12 -1.44
CA ILE A 198 -22.95 32.95 -2.33
C ILE A 198 -21.69 32.85 -3.19
N SER A 199 -21.21 33.97 -3.74
CA SER A 199 -20.00 34.01 -4.56
C SER A 199 -18.78 33.52 -3.77
N ASP A 200 -18.59 34.02 -2.56
CA ASP A 200 -17.49 33.63 -1.66
C ASP A 200 -17.52 32.13 -1.36
N GLN A 201 -18.69 31.60 -0.97
CA GLN A 201 -18.85 30.17 -0.72
C GLN A 201 -18.67 29.33 -2.00
N THR A 202 -19.06 29.85 -3.15
CA THR A 202 -18.90 29.16 -4.44
C THR A 202 -17.42 29.06 -4.80
N GLU A 203 -16.62 30.07 -4.49
CA GLU A 203 -15.17 30.03 -4.70
C GLU A 203 -14.50 28.99 -3.79
N ILE A 204 -14.89 28.95 -2.51
CA ILE A 204 -14.42 27.94 -1.56
C ILE A 204 -14.78 26.54 -2.06
N LEU A 205 -16.03 26.31 -2.46
CA LEU A 205 -16.48 25.03 -2.98
C LEU A 205 -15.68 24.62 -4.23
N LYS A 206 -15.48 25.53 -5.19
CA LYS A 206 -14.67 25.27 -6.39
C LYS A 206 -13.23 24.85 -6.06
N ARG A 207 -12.65 25.41 -4.99
CA ARG A 207 -11.31 25.03 -4.52
C ARG A 207 -11.29 23.62 -3.94
N LEU A 208 -12.26 23.30 -3.08
CA LEU A 208 -12.41 21.97 -2.48
C LEU A 208 -12.67 20.89 -3.54
N LEU A 209 -13.49 21.19 -4.55
CA LEU A 209 -13.74 20.28 -5.65
C LEU A 209 -12.46 19.99 -6.45
N LYS A 210 -11.61 21.01 -6.71
CA LYS A 210 -10.29 20.80 -7.32
C LYS A 210 -9.36 19.97 -6.46
N GLU A 211 -9.39 20.15 -5.13
CA GLU A 211 -8.63 19.32 -4.19
C GLU A 211 -9.07 17.85 -4.24
N MET A 212 -10.37 17.60 -4.48
CA MET A 212 -10.90 16.26 -4.64
C MET A 212 -10.61 15.67 -6.03
N ASP A 213 -10.74 16.44 -7.11
CA ASP A 213 -10.42 16.04 -8.49
C ASP A 213 -8.93 15.66 -8.67
N MET A 214 -8.05 16.15 -7.80
CA MET A 214 -6.64 15.75 -7.78
C MET A 214 -6.48 14.23 -7.64
N LEU A 215 -7.39 13.56 -6.92
CA LEU A 215 -7.38 12.11 -6.72
C LEU A 215 -7.61 11.32 -8.02
N ASP A 216 -8.32 11.90 -9.00
CA ASP A 216 -8.56 11.26 -10.30
C ASP A 216 -7.25 11.03 -11.07
N GLN A 217 -6.22 11.86 -10.82
CA GLN A 217 -4.89 11.69 -11.42
C GLN A 217 -4.20 10.39 -10.99
N PHE A 218 -4.62 9.83 -9.85
CA PHE A 218 -4.13 8.58 -9.30
C PHE A 218 -5.10 7.41 -9.51
N LEU A 219 -6.15 7.60 -10.31
CA LEU A 219 -7.21 6.62 -10.55
C LEU A 219 -7.91 6.17 -9.26
N TRP A 220 -7.96 7.04 -8.26
CA TRP A 220 -8.64 6.76 -7.01
C TRP A 220 -10.16 6.86 -7.20
N ILE A 221 -10.87 5.83 -6.75
CA ILE A 221 -12.33 5.79 -6.85
C ILE A 221 -12.91 6.32 -5.53
N LEU A 222 -13.69 7.38 -5.62
CA LEU A 222 -14.43 7.93 -4.48
C LEU A 222 -15.58 7.00 -4.08
N GLU A 223 -15.92 7.04 -2.80
CA GLU A 223 -17.10 6.34 -2.29
C GLU A 223 -18.38 7.00 -2.84
N ASP A 224 -19.46 6.21 -3.01
CA ASP A 224 -20.71 6.69 -3.60
C ASP A 224 -21.30 7.90 -2.85
N GLU A 225 -21.14 7.94 -1.53
CA GLU A 225 -21.59 9.05 -0.69
C GLU A 225 -20.80 10.33 -0.97
N GLN A 226 -19.48 10.23 -1.09
CA GLN A 226 -18.60 11.35 -1.43
C GLN A 226 -18.91 11.88 -2.83
N LEU A 227 -19.17 10.97 -3.78
CA LEU A 227 -19.55 11.32 -5.15
C LEU A 227 -20.91 12.02 -5.19
N LYS A 228 -21.91 11.52 -4.46
CA LYS A 228 -23.22 12.18 -4.32
C LYS A 228 -23.08 13.57 -3.71
N LEU A 229 -22.26 13.72 -2.66
CA LEU A 229 -22.01 15.00 -2.02
C LEU A 229 -21.33 15.99 -2.99
N LYS A 230 -20.33 15.53 -3.75
CA LYS A 230 -19.67 16.31 -4.80
C LYS A 230 -20.70 16.95 -5.74
N TYR A 231 -21.58 16.13 -6.30
CA TYR A 231 -22.56 16.61 -7.28
C TYR A 231 -23.70 17.40 -6.66
N SER A 232 -24.19 17.02 -5.47
CA SER A 232 -25.23 17.77 -4.78
C SER A 232 -24.75 19.15 -4.36
N SER A 233 -23.48 19.29 -3.99
CA SER A 233 -22.88 20.57 -3.60
C SER A 233 -22.92 21.62 -4.73
N LEU A 234 -22.78 21.19 -5.98
CA LEU A 234 -22.84 22.05 -7.16
C LEU A 234 -24.23 22.64 -7.43
N ILE A 235 -25.29 22.03 -6.89
CA ILE A 235 -26.68 22.45 -7.13
C ILE A 235 -27.09 23.59 -6.18
N TRP A 236 -26.44 23.74 -5.03
CA TRP A 236 -26.80 24.72 -4.00
C TRP A 236 -26.89 26.17 -4.50
N PRO A 237 -25.90 26.71 -5.24
CA PRO A 237 -25.98 28.08 -5.74
C PRO A 237 -27.21 28.32 -6.62
N TYR A 238 -27.53 27.36 -7.49
CA TYR A 238 -28.72 27.42 -8.34
C TYR A 238 -30.01 27.38 -7.51
N LYS A 239 -30.09 26.45 -6.54
CA LYS A 239 -31.26 26.30 -5.66
C LYS A 239 -31.56 27.58 -4.86
N ILE A 240 -30.52 28.23 -4.32
CA ILE A 240 -30.65 29.49 -3.60
C ILE A 240 -31.08 30.62 -4.55
N SER A 241 -30.48 30.71 -5.74
CA SER A 241 -30.83 31.75 -6.72
C SER A 241 -32.31 31.69 -7.15
N LEU A 242 -32.86 30.48 -7.30
CA LEU A 242 -34.27 30.30 -7.63
C LEU A 242 -35.16 30.74 -6.46
N LYS A 243 -34.75 30.42 -5.23
CA LYS A 243 -35.51 30.80 -4.04
C LYS A 243 -35.49 32.30 -3.78
N VAL A 244 -34.37 32.98 -4.05
CA VAL A 244 -34.28 34.45 -3.95
C VAL A 244 -35.30 35.12 -4.88
N LYS A 245 -35.48 34.62 -6.11
CA LYS A 245 -36.48 35.15 -7.05
C LYS A 245 -37.91 34.99 -6.51
N GLU A 246 -38.25 33.80 -6.03
CA GLU A 246 -39.57 33.55 -5.42
C GLU A 246 -39.82 34.45 -4.20
N SER A 247 -38.83 34.62 -3.32
CA SER A 247 -38.98 35.47 -2.13
C SER A 247 -39.15 36.95 -2.49
N LEU A 248 -38.47 37.44 -3.54
CA LEU A 248 -38.67 38.81 -4.04
C LEU A 248 -40.06 39.01 -4.65
N GLU A 249 -40.59 38.04 -5.39
CA GLU A 249 -41.95 38.07 -5.93
C GLU A 249 -43.00 38.09 -4.82
N ASN A 250 -42.82 37.26 -3.78
CA ASN A 250 -43.73 37.23 -2.63
C ASN A 250 -43.71 38.56 -1.84
N ILE A 251 -42.54 39.16 -1.61
CA ILE A 251 -42.44 40.45 -0.91
C ILE A 251 -43.16 41.56 -1.70
N ALA A 252 -43.11 41.53 -3.04
CA ALA A 252 -43.82 42.51 -3.86
C ALA A 252 -45.35 42.43 -3.70
N ILE A 253 -45.90 41.23 -3.52
CA ILE A 253 -47.34 40.99 -3.33
C ILE A 253 -47.84 41.54 -1.97
N TYR A 254 -46.98 41.57 -0.94
CA TYR A 254 -47.35 42.09 0.39
C TYR A 254 -47.24 43.62 0.53
N ILE A 255 -46.69 44.32 -0.48
CA ILE A 255 -46.50 45.78 -0.48
C ILE A 255 -47.56 46.51 -1.35
N GLU A 256 -48.37 45.78 -2.13
CA GLU A 256 -49.60 46.27 -2.77
C GLU A 256 -50.83 46.10 -1.85
#